data_AF-A0A7W1LM86-F1
#
_entry.id   AF-A0A7W1LM86-F1
#
_cell.length_a   1.000
_cell.length_b   1.000
_cell.length_c   1.000
_cell.angle_alpha   90.00
_cell.angle_beta   90.00
_cell.angle_gamma   90.00
#
_symmetry.space_group_name_H-M   'P 1'
#
loop_
_entity.id
_entity.type
_entity.pdbx_description
1 polymer ?
#
loop_
_entity_poly.entity_id
_entity_poly.type
_entity_poly.pdbx_seq_one_letter_code
_entity_poly.pdbx_strand_id
1 'polypeptide(L)' 'MDMRTSLGATRIASPVLTASGCAAAGRELDPFLDLTALGAVVTKSVQL' A
#
# COMPACT_ATOMS: atom_id res chain seq x y z
N MET A 1 2.33 9.85 15.86
CA MET A 1 1.98 10.94 14.92
C MET A 1 0.83 10.45 14.05
N ASP A 2 -0.13 11.31 13.71
CA ASP A 2 -1.18 10.96 12.75
C ASP A 2 -0.63 11.14 11.32
N MET A 3 -0.69 10.08 10.52
CA MET A 3 -0.20 10.05 9.14
C MET A 3 -1.33 10.05 8.10
N ARG A 4 -2.59 10.08 8.51
CA ARG A 4 -3.73 9.94 7.59
C ARG A 4 -3.80 11.10 6.60
N THR A 5 -3.88 10.78 5.31
CA THR A 5 -3.97 11.77 4.23
C THR A 5 -5.05 11.41 3.21
N SER A 6 -5.23 12.25 2.20
CA SER A 6 -6.12 12.00 1.05
C SER A 6 -5.31 11.70 -0.21
N LEU A 7 -5.74 10.69 -0.97
CA LEU A 7 -5.31 10.44 -2.34
C LEU A 7 -6.54 10.59 -3.25
N GLY A 8 -6.63 11.73 -3.94
CA GLY A 8 -7.86 12.12 -4.64
C GLY A 8 -9.04 12.22 -3.65
N ALA A 9 -10.14 11.53 -3.96
CA ALA A 9 -11.31 11.48 -3.09
C ALA A 9 -11.21 10.46 -1.93
N THR A 10 -10.16 9.63 -1.90
CA THR A 10 -10.04 8.53 -0.93
C THR A 10 -9.18 8.94 0.27
N ARG A 11 -9.66 8.66 1.49
CA ARG A 11 -8.85 8.78 2.71
C ARG A 11 -8.00 7.52 2.89
N ILE A 12 -6.71 7.68 3.15
CA ILE A 12 -5.76 6.57 3.37
C ILE A 12 -5.07 6.70 4.72
N ALA A 13 -4.62 5.55 5.27
CA ALA A 13 -4.02 5.47 6.60
C ALA A 13 -2.66 6.20 6.71
N SER A 14 -1.89 6.22 5.62
CA SER A 14 -0.61 6.92 5.52
C SER A 14 -0.27 7.29 4.07
N PRO A 15 0.65 8.24 3.81
CA PRO A 15 1.16 8.53 2.46
C PRO A 15 2.19 7.49 1.98
N VAL A 16 2.39 6.38 2.69
CA VAL A 16 3.38 5.36 2.34
C VAL A 16 2.70 4.26 1.52
N LEU A 17 3.20 4.01 0.33
CA LEU A 17 2.70 3.00 -0.59
C LEU A 17 3.86 2.13 -1.08
N THR A 18 3.61 0.86 -1.38
CA THR A 18 4.62 0.02 -2.03
C THR A 18 4.78 0.45 -3.50
N ALA A 19 6.00 0.40 -4.05
CA ALA A 19 6.20 0.56 -5.48
C ALA A 19 5.66 -0.66 -6.25
N SER A 20 5.14 -0.45 -7.46
CA SER A 20 4.64 -1.56 -8.29
C SER A 20 5.74 -2.58 -8.57
N GLY A 21 5.42 -3.85 -8.42
CA GLY A 21 6.38 -4.94 -8.64
C GLY A 21 7.38 -5.17 -7.50
N CYS A 22 7.37 -4.36 -6.44
CA CYS A 22 8.25 -4.52 -5.27
C CYS A 22 7.59 -5.25 -4.09
N ALA A 23 6.29 -5.49 -4.15
CA ALA A 23 5.51 -6.10 -3.07
C ALA A 23 4.55 -7.19 -3.54
N ALA A 24 4.70 -7.68 -4.78
CA ALA A 24 3.77 -8.63 -5.42
C ALA A 24 2.29 -8.23 -5.21
N ALA A 25 1.55 -8.97 -4.38
CA ALA A 25 0.17 -8.66 -3.97
C ALA A 25 0.02 -8.39 -2.45
N GLY A 26 1.12 -8.17 -1.74
CA GLY A 26 1.16 -7.83 -0.32
C GLY A 26 1.18 -9.03 0.62
N ARG A 27 0.77 -10.23 0.18
CA ARG A 27 0.70 -11.44 1.04
C ARG A 27 2.05 -11.79 1.68
N GLU A 28 3.14 -11.55 0.96
CA GLU A 28 4.49 -11.89 1.40
C GLU A 28 5.01 -10.91 2.46
N LEU A 29 4.39 -9.74 2.59
CA LEU A 29 4.77 -8.69 3.55
C LEU A 29 4.01 -8.76 4.88
N ASP A 30 2.84 -9.39 4.90
CA ASP A 30 2.01 -9.58 6.10
C ASP A 30 2.76 -10.11 7.34
N PRO A 31 3.69 -11.09 7.23
CA PRO A 31 4.44 -11.55 8.40
C PRO A 31 5.52 -10.56 8.89
N PHE A 32 5.84 -9.51 8.12
CA PHE A 32 6.95 -8.59 8.43
C PHE A 32 6.48 -7.20 8.86
N LEU A 33 5.28 -6.77 8.46
CA LEU A 33 4.72 -5.48 8.84
C LEU A 33 3.18 -5.51 8.80
N ASP A 34 2.56 -4.62 9.57
CA ASP A 34 1.10 -4.41 9.54
C ASP A 34 0.68 -3.69 8.25
N LEU A 35 0.10 -4.45 7.32
CA LEU A 35 -0.35 -3.93 6.02
C LEU A 35 -1.44 -2.85 6.17
N THR A 36 -2.18 -2.82 7.28
CA THR A 36 -3.25 -1.83 7.49
C THR A 36 -2.72 -0.43 7.79
N ALA A 37 -1.43 -0.32 8.16
CA ALA A 37 -0.75 0.96 8.36
C ALA A 37 -0.28 1.60 7.04
N LEU A 38 -0.20 0.84 5.94
CA LEU A 38 0.13 1.36 4.62
C LEU A 38 -1.06 2.11 4.01
N GLY A 39 -0.77 3.08 3.15
CA GLY A 39 -1.78 3.77 2.35
C GLY A 39 -2.40 2.86 1.28
N ALA A 40 -1.55 2.07 0.60
CA ALA A 40 -1.98 0.99 -0.29
C ALA A 40 -0.80 0.07 -0.66
N VAL A 41 -1.14 -1.12 -1.17
CA VAL A 41 -0.22 -2.00 -1.90
C VAL A 41 -0.42 -1.77 -3.40
N VAL A 42 0.60 -1.27 -4.10
CA VAL A 42 0.56 -1.16 -5.56
C VAL A 42 1.01 -2.49 -6.15
N THR A 43 0.05 -3.26 -6.66
CA THR A 43 0.30 -4.57 -7.24
C THR A 43 1.15 -4.47 -8.51
N LYS A 44 1.77 -5.59 -8.92
CA LYS A 44 2.44 -5.66 -10.23
C LYS A 44 1.46 -5.35 -11.37
N SER A 45 1.94 -4.69 -12.43
CA SER A 45 1.20 -4.47 -13.68
C SER A 45 0.63 -5.77 -14.24
N VAL A 46 -0.65 -5.73 -14.62
CA VAL A 46 -1.37 -6.82 -15.30
C VAL A 46 -1.39 -6.51 -16.80
N GLN A 47 -1.09 -7.51 -17.64
CA GLN A 47 -1.16 -7.42 -19.10
C GLN A 47 -2.24 -8.38 -19.61
N LEU A 48 -2.91 -8.00 -20.71
CA LEU A 48 -3.92 -8.78 -21.42
C LEU A 48 -3.28 -9.62 -22.53
#